data_AF-A0A517DXF2-F1
#
_entry.id   AF-A0A517DXF2-F1
#
_cell.length_a   1.000
_cell.length_b   1.000
_cell.length_c   1.000
_cell.angle_alpha   90.00
_cell.angle_beta   90.00
_cell.angle_gamma   90.00
#
_symmetry.space_group_name_H-M   'P 1'
#
loop_
_entity.id
_entity.type
_entity.pdbx_description
1 polymer ?
#
loop_
_entity_poly.entity_id
_entity_poly.type
_entity_poly.pdbx_seq_one_letter_code
_entity_poly.pdbx_strand_id
1 'polypeptide(L)' 'MPENQEIKKLIEQLNNLGYVQYQLDSIIKEAIGTVHLNDLSAGQEKELAAVLQEYVDFAVKCRKSLK' A
#
# COMPACT_ATOMS: atom_id res chain seq x y z
N MET A 1 13.60 -13.41 -8.74
CA MET A 1 12.34 -12.79 -9.17
C MET A 1 12.26 -11.46 -8.46
N PRO A 2 12.01 -10.31 -9.12
CA PRO A 2 11.96 -9.05 -8.41
C PRO A 2 10.64 -9.04 -7.62
N GLU A 3 10.68 -9.56 -6.41
CA GLU A 3 9.60 -9.42 -5.43
C GLU A 3 9.20 -7.94 -5.37
N ASN A 4 7.98 -7.62 -5.79
CA ASN A 4 7.33 -6.31 -5.83
C ASN A 4 7.99 -5.20 -4.99
N GLN A 5 9.10 -4.65 -5.48
CA GLN A 5 9.88 -3.66 -4.73
C GLN A 5 9.10 -2.36 -4.57
N GLU A 6 8.19 -2.06 -5.49
CA GLU A 6 7.31 -0.89 -5.43
C GLU A 6 6.28 -1.01 -4.31
N ILE A 7 5.55 -2.12 -4.23
CA ILE A 7 4.58 -2.38 -3.16
C ILE A 7 5.27 -2.37 -1.79
N LYS A 8 6.45 -2.99 -1.65
CA LYS A 8 7.21 -2.95 -0.39
C LYS A 8 7.53 -1.50 0.02
N LYS A 9 8.01 -0.67 -0.91
CA LYS A 9 8.28 0.76 -0.65
C LYS A 9 7.03 1.54 -0.26
N LEU A 10 5.87 1.26 -0.86
CA LEU A 10 4.62 1.93 -0.53
C LEU A 10 4.14 1.55 0.87
N ILE A 11 4.23 0.26 1.22
CA ILE A 11 3.91 -0.24 2.57
C ILE A 11 4.83 0.43 3.61
N GLU A 12 6.13 0.51 3.35
CA GLU A 12 7.07 1.21 4.24
C GLU A 12 6.75 2.71 4.38
N GLN A 13 6.35 3.38 3.29
CA GLN A 13 5.93 4.79 3.36
C GLN A 13 4.68 4.97 4.21
N LEU A 14 3.66 4.13 4.04
CA LEU A 14 2.45 4.17 4.85
C LEU A 14 2.76 3.88 6.33
N ASN A 15 3.66 2.94 6.61
CA ASN A 15 4.12 2.67 7.97
C ASN A 15 4.75 3.93 8.61
N ASN A 16 5.64 4.61 7.87
CA ASN A 16 6.24 5.89 8.29
C ASN A 16 5.25 7.06 8.40
N LEU A 17 4.09 6.94 7.77
CA LEU A 17 2.97 7.88 7.87
C LEU A 17 2.04 7.57 9.04
N GLY A 18 2.28 6.47 9.77
CA GLY A 18 1.55 6.08 10.97
C GLY A 18 0.49 5.00 10.74
N TYR A 19 0.44 4.39 9.56
CA TYR A 19 -0.41 3.23 9.30
C TYR A 19 0.17 2.01 9.99
N VAL A 20 -0.63 1.36 10.81
CA VAL A 20 -0.24 0.13 11.50
C VAL A 20 -0.57 -1.10 10.66
N GLN A 21 0.12 -2.20 10.94
CA GLN A 21 0.07 -3.43 10.15
C GLN A 21 -1.37 -3.90 9.83
N TYR A 22 -2.28 -3.89 10.81
CA TYR A 22 -3.67 -4.33 10.58
C TYR A 22 -4.44 -3.45 9.56
N GLN A 23 -4.13 -2.15 9.49
CA GLN A 23 -4.75 -1.25 8.51
C GLN A 23 -4.21 -1.57 7.12
N LEU A 24 -2.90 -1.81 7.02
CA LEU A 24 -2.24 -2.19 5.78
C LEU A 24 -2.80 -3.52 5.27
N ASP A 25 -2.90 -4.54 6.13
CA ASP A 25 -3.52 -5.82 5.78
C ASP A 25 -4.98 -5.67 5.32
N SER A 26 -5.74 -4.74 5.93
CA SER A 26 -7.11 -4.46 5.50
C SER A 26 -7.14 -3.81 4.11
N ILE A 27 -6.33 -2.78 3.88
CA ILE A 27 -6.21 -2.09 2.58
C ILE A 27 -5.78 -3.08 1.48
N ILE A 28 -4.78 -3.92 1.75
CA ILE A 28 -4.29 -4.92 0.81
C ILE A 28 -5.41 -5.92 0.49
N LYS A 29 -6.11 -6.43 1.52
CA LYS A 29 -7.22 -7.36 1.33
C LYS A 29 -8.39 -6.75 0.56
N GLU A 30 -8.69 -5.47 0.77
CA GLU A 30 -9.74 -4.75 0.03
C GLU A 30 -9.35 -4.53 -1.43
N ALA A 31 -8.06 -4.26 -1.71
CA ALA A 31 -7.57 -4.02 -3.07
C ALA A 31 -7.56 -5.29 -3.93
N ILE A 32 -7.06 -6.41 -3.40
CA ILE A 32 -6.77 -7.63 -4.21
C ILE A 32 -7.47 -8.89 -3.70
N GLY A 33 -8.33 -8.78 -2.68
CA GLY A 33 -9.09 -9.90 -2.10
C GLY A 33 -8.27 -10.82 -1.19
N THR A 34 -6.97 -10.57 -1.00
CA THR A 34 -6.04 -11.40 -0.22
C THR A 34 -4.97 -10.54 0.45
N VAL A 35 -4.31 -11.06 1.48
CA VAL A 35 -3.13 -10.42 2.12
C VAL A 35 -1.80 -11.00 1.62
N HIS A 36 -1.85 -12.03 0.77
CA HIS A 36 -0.67 -12.73 0.29
C HIS A 36 -0.04 -12.02 -0.91
N LEU A 37 1.09 -11.35 -0.69
CA LEU A 37 1.83 -10.59 -1.71
C LEU A 37 2.73 -11.46 -2.61
N ASN A 38 2.88 -12.75 -2.30
CA ASN A 38 3.83 -13.63 -2.98
C ASN A 38 3.32 -14.21 -4.31
N ASP A 39 2.01 -14.19 -4.55
CA ASP A 39 1.37 -14.85 -5.70
C ASP A 39 0.46 -13.87 -6.47
N LEU A 40 0.85 -12.60 -6.51
CA LEU A 40 0.07 -11.58 -7.21
C LEU A 40 0.23 -11.74 -8.71
N SER A 41 -0.90 -11.75 -9.42
CA SER A 41 -0.91 -11.57 -10.87
C SER A 41 -0.50 -10.14 -11.21
N ALA A 42 0.08 -9.91 -12.40
CA ALA A 42 0.48 -8.56 -12.85
C ALA A 42 -0.65 -7.51 -12.80
N GLY A 43 -1.92 -7.94 -12.92
CA GLY A 43 -3.08 -7.09 -12.70
C GLY A 43 -3.27 -6.69 -11.23
N GLN A 44 -3.16 -7.65 -10.31
CA GLN A 44 -3.24 -7.42 -8.87
C GLN A 44 -2.07 -6.59 -8.34
N GLU A 45 -0.86 -6.79 -8.88
CA GLU A 45 0.31 -5.98 -8.54
C GLU A 45 0.06 -4.50 -8.88
N LYS A 46 -0.45 -4.22 -10.08
CA LYS A 46 -0.77 -2.86 -10.53
C LYS A 46 -1.91 -2.24 -9.74
N GLU A 47 -2.97 -3.00 -9.49
CA GLU A 47 -4.12 -2.55 -8.71
C GLU A 47 -3.71 -2.23 -7.27
N LEU A 48 -2.95 -3.12 -6.62
CA LEU A 48 -2.46 -2.90 -5.27
C LEU A 48 -1.50 -1.69 -5.20
N ALA A 49 -0.58 -1.56 -6.15
CA ALA A 49 0.33 -0.42 -6.20
C ALA A 49 -0.44 0.90 -6.36
N ALA A 50 -1.46 0.94 -7.22
CA ALA A 50 -2.31 2.12 -7.40
C ALA A 50 -3.04 2.49 -6.09
N VAL A 51 -3.70 1.52 -5.45
CA VAL A 51 -4.42 1.75 -4.19
C VAL A 51 -3.47 2.24 -3.10
N LEU A 52 -2.34 1.57 -2.87
CA LEU A 52 -1.37 1.98 -1.85
C LEU A 52 -0.81 3.37 -2.12
N GLN A 53 -0.56 3.72 -3.38
CA GLN A 53 -0.11 5.06 -3.77
C GLN A 53 -1.17 6.12 -3.44
N GLU A 54 -2.45 5.86 -3.69
CA GLU A 54 -3.54 6.78 -3.31
C GLU A 54 -3.59 7.04 -1.80
N TYR A 55 -3.41 5.98 -0.99
CA TYR A 55 -3.32 6.12 0.47
C TYR A 55 -2.10 6.94 0.90
N VAL A 56 -0.94 6.76 0.25
CA VAL A 56 0.27 7.56 0.50
C VAL A 56 0.00 9.02 0.20
N ASP A 57 -0.53 9.32 -0.99
CA ASP A 57 -0.86 10.69 -1.41
C ASP A 57 -1.86 11.36 -0.46
N PHE A 58 -2.90 10.63 -0.04
CA PHE A 58 -3.87 11.12 0.92
C PHE A 58 -3.21 11.43 2.27
N ALA A 59 -2.45 10.50 2.81
CA ALA A 59 -1.78 10.68 4.10
C ALA A 59 -0.75 11.82 4.08
N VAL A 60 0.00 11.97 2.99
CA VAL A 60 0.91 13.11 2.79
C VAL A 60 0.13 14.42 2.73
N LYS A 61 -1.00 14.48 2.02
CA LYS A 61 -1.88 15.67 1.99
C LYS A 61 -2.41 16.01 3.37
N CYS A 62 -2.91 15.04 4.14
CA CYS A 62 -3.36 15.25 5.51
C CYS A 62 -2.25 15.83 6.39
N ARG A 63 -1.03 15.27 6.30
CA ARG A 63 0.12 15.75 7.08
C ARG A 63 0.58 17.16 6.68
N LYS A 64 0.42 17.53 5.40
CA LYS A 64 0.70 18.89 4.91
C LYS A 64 -0.35 19.91 5.35
N SER A 65 -1.61 19.50 5.43
CA SER A 65 -2.73 20.38 5.85
C SER A 65 -2.77 20.66 7.35
N LEU A 66 -1.99 19.93 8.16
CA LEU A 66 -1.87 20.10 9.61
C LEU A 66 -0.71 21.04 10.03
N LYS A 67 -0.04 21.69 9.06
CA LYS A 67 1.03 22.68 9.30
C LYS A 67 0.53 24.11 9.15
#